data_AF-A0A4R1JNP9-F1
#
_entry.id   AF-A0A4R1JNP9-F1
#
_cell.length_a   1.000
_cell.length_b   1.000
_cell.length_c   1.000
_cell.angle_alpha   90.00
_cell.angle_beta   90.00
_cell.angle_gamma   90.00
#
_symmetry.space_group_name_H-M   'P 1'
#
loop_
_entity.id
_entity.type
_entity.pdbx_description
1 polymer ?
#
loop_
_entity_poly.entity_id
_entity_poly.type
_entity_poly.pdbx_seq_one_letter_code
_entity_poly.pdbx_strand_id
1 'polypeptide(L)'
;MKKLYICLIIVLCSMKGFAQFSEYGGTYYDYPSGQTGVIVTYNNPQPNNIGAQMDAQMAANAAAAASHIPTQPPIPPATGGSSGSPSTPNTPPPPPITPPDPCASAAKSDAKTSNAILAAQNASIKTQSTTTEFGAEQNLTSFPVTSTTGYKNIAVRSNGAAGSFSPNFTWDATNGYTIGVSHGHPGNGAPSPADLINAYGNLSNPQLVAGGQAAIDYYKANFTISVVTQNEIYTVSVTDWTALGTLYTAYKANPAAANTAWSNAAVAYRDANVGSSYGDYTAYAGLKLYGNAITITKKDNAAVKSTPLKIDSAGKVVKTTCP
;
A
#
# COMPACT_ATOMS: atom_id res chain seq x y z
N MET A 1 10.14 13.79 65.12
CA MET A 1 9.84 14.17 63.73
C MET A 1 10.90 15.16 63.26
N LYS A 2 11.84 14.74 62.40
CA LYS A 2 12.87 15.62 61.81
C LYS A 2 12.47 15.90 60.36
N LYS A 3 12.23 17.18 60.01
CA LYS A 3 12.02 17.62 58.63
C LYS A 3 13.37 18.00 58.03
N LEU A 4 13.73 17.36 56.92
CA LEU A 4 14.91 17.65 56.13
C LEU A 4 14.52 18.67 55.05
N TYR A 5 15.19 19.83 55.00
CA TYR A 5 15.06 20.79 53.91
C TYR A 5 16.27 20.63 52.99
N ILE A 6 16.03 20.31 51.71
CA ILE A 6 17.04 20.28 50.65
C ILE A 6 17.00 21.62 49.93
N CYS A 7 18.13 22.32 49.93
CA CYS A 7 18.34 23.59 49.24
C CYS A 7 18.78 23.29 47.80
N LEU A 8 18.04 23.78 46.80
CA LEU A 8 18.39 23.67 45.38
C LEU A 8 19.09 24.97 44.95
N ILE A 9 20.38 24.89 44.62
CA ILE A 9 21.15 25.98 44.04
C ILE A 9 21.02 25.90 42.52
N ILE A 10 20.46 26.93 41.89
CA ILE A 10 20.44 27.10 40.43
C ILE A 10 21.61 28.01 40.05
N VAL A 11 22.57 27.46 39.29
CA VAL A 11 23.65 28.22 38.65
C VAL A 11 23.26 28.48 37.20
N LEU A 12 23.02 29.76 36.86
CA LEU A 12 22.79 30.22 35.50
C LEU A 12 24.14 30.63 34.88
N CYS A 13 24.69 29.78 34.01
CA CYS A 13 25.75 30.16 33.09
C CYS A 13 25.18 30.33 31.68
N SER A 14 25.38 31.53 31.13
CA SER A 14 25.08 31.92 29.76
C SER A 14 26.01 31.21 28.78
N MET A 15 25.45 30.43 27.85
CA MET A 15 26.15 29.99 26.64
C MET A 15 25.29 30.31 25.42
N LYS A 16 25.85 31.17 24.55
CA LYS A 16 25.32 31.49 23.22
C LYS A 16 25.67 30.35 22.25
N GLY A 17 24.70 29.94 21.45
CA GLY A 17 24.92 29.24 20.18
C GLY A 17 24.72 27.72 20.22
N PHE A 18 23.47 27.27 20.09
CA PHE A 18 23.15 25.91 19.63
C PHE A 18 22.00 26.00 18.63
N ALA A 19 22.19 25.40 17.45
CA ALA A 19 21.13 25.20 16.47
C ALA A 19 20.26 24.02 16.93
N GLN A 20 18.97 24.27 17.12
CA GLN A 20 17.99 23.23 17.46
C GLN A 20 17.54 22.52 16.18
N PHE A 21 17.74 21.20 16.13
CA PHE A 21 16.96 20.32 15.26
C PHE A 21 15.88 19.67 16.12
N SER A 22 14.62 19.82 15.71
CA SER A 22 13.45 19.24 16.34
C SER A 22 12.81 18.24 15.39
N GLU A 23 13.20 16.98 15.50
CA GLU A 23 12.38 15.86 15.04
C GLU A 23 12.28 14.86 16.19
N TYR A 24 11.05 14.54 16.58
CA TYR A 24 10.70 13.58 17.66
C TYR A 24 11.24 13.87 19.06
N GLY A 25 10.67 14.89 19.73
CA GLY A 25 10.35 14.83 21.17
C GLY A 25 11.43 14.43 22.19
N GLY A 26 12.72 14.48 21.85
CA GLY A 26 13.82 14.16 22.74
C GLY A 26 15.00 15.09 22.49
N THR A 27 15.46 15.76 23.54
CA THR A 27 16.66 16.61 23.48
C THR A 27 17.88 15.72 23.71
N TYR A 28 18.76 15.62 22.72
CA TYR A 28 20.04 14.93 22.86
C TYR A 28 21.13 15.93 23.26
N TYR A 29 21.91 15.57 24.28
CA TYR A 29 23.09 16.32 24.70
C TYR A 29 24.33 15.48 24.44
N ASP A 30 25.27 16.03 23.68
CA ASP A 30 26.57 15.42 23.45
C ASP A 30 27.55 15.97 24.49
N TYR A 31 28.09 15.09 25.34
CA TYR A 31 29.08 15.47 26.35
C TYR A 31 30.49 15.12 25.87
N PRO A 32 31.50 15.99 26.07
CA PRO A 32 32.83 15.81 25.50
C PRO A 32 33.68 14.69 26.16
N SER A 33 33.09 13.77 26.93
CA SER A 33 33.81 12.72 27.67
C SER A 33 33.55 11.28 27.19
N GLY A 34 32.88 11.08 26.04
CA GLY A 34 32.78 9.75 25.42
C GLY A 34 31.88 8.75 26.16
N GLN A 35 31.02 9.19 27.09
CA GLN A 35 29.94 8.39 27.63
C GLN A 35 28.59 8.92 27.15
N THR A 36 27.87 8.11 26.39
CA THR A 36 26.49 8.37 26.00
C THR A 36 25.59 7.98 27.17
N GLY A 37 25.14 8.97 27.96
CA GLY A 37 24.12 8.78 28.98
C GLY A 37 22.77 9.28 28.47
N VAL A 38 21.77 8.39 28.37
CA VAL A 38 20.40 8.79 28.09
C VAL A 38 19.73 9.19 29.40
N ILE A 39 19.50 10.49 29.61
CA ILE A 39 18.60 10.96 30.67
C ILE A 39 17.24 11.18 30.03
N VAL A 40 16.33 10.23 30.24
CA VAL A 40 14.92 10.44 29.90
C VAL A 40 14.21 11.04 31.11
N THR A 41 14.01 12.34 31.11
CA THR A 41 13.09 12.99 32.06
C THR A 41 11.68 12.95 31.49
N TYR A 42 10.87 12.00 31.98
CA TYR A 42 9.44 11.91 31.69
C TYR A 42 8.65 12.78 32.67
N ASN A 43 8.18 13.94 32.22
CA ASN A 43 7.15 14.71 32.90
C ASN A 43 5.79 14.50 32.20
N ASN A 44 5.29 13.25 32.18
CA ASN A 44 3.86 12.98 32.00
C ASN A 44 3.52 11.53 32.42
N PRO A 45 2.64 11.29 33.41
CA PRO A 45 2.24 9.95 33.80
C PRO A 45 1.04 9.52 32.94
N GLN A 46 1.28 9.13 31.68
CA GLN A 46 0.35 8.29 30.93
C GLN A 46 1.16 7.17 30.26
N PRO A 47 0.73 5.90 30.41
CA PRO A 47 1.48 4.77 29.88
C PRO A 47 1.53 4.85 28.35
N ASN A 48 2.74 4.73 27.81
CA ASN A 48 3.07 4.83 26.40
C ASN A 48 2.38 3.71 25.60
N ASN A 49 1.11 3.89 25.26
CA ASN A 49 0.36 2.94 24.45
C ASN A 49 0.65 3.20 22.97
N ILE A 50 1.87 2.85 22.56
CA ILE A 50 2.30 2.86 21.15
C ILE A 50 1.29 2.07 20.30
N GLY A 51 0.71 1.00 20.85
CA GLY A 51 -0.40 0.26 20.24
C GLY A 51 -1.60 1.15 19.93
N ALA A 52 -2.11 1.91 20.89
CA ALA A 52 -3.25 2.82 20.66
C ALA A 52 -2.93 3.97 19.69
N GLN A 53 -1.70 4.49 19.67
CA GLN A 53 -1.29 5.50 18.69
C GLN A 53 -1.22 4.92 17.27
N MET A 54 -0.72 3.70 17.13
CA MET A 54 -0.67 3.00 15.84
C MET A 54 -2.07 2.54 15.40
N ASP A 55 -2.92 2.09 16.31
CA ASP A 55 -4.31 1.72 16.03
C ASP A 55 -5.12 2.96 15.63
N ALA A 56 -4.89 4.11 16.27
CA ALA A 56 -5.45 5.40 15.86
C ALA A 56 -4.93 5.84 14.49
N GLN A 57 -3.64 5.63 14.18
CA GLN A 57 -3.10 5.91 12.85
C GLN A 57 -3.66 4.97 11.77
N MET A 58 -3.82 3.68 12.07
CA MET A 58 -4.44 2.71 11.16
C MET A 58 -5.92 3.07 10.93
N ALA A 59 -6.64 3.50 11.97
CA ALA A 59 -8.01 3.97 11.86
C ALA A 59 -8.11 5.29 11.06
N ALA A 60 -7.17 6.22 11.25
CA ALA A 60 -7.10 7.46 10.49
C ALA A 60 -6.79 7.23 9.01
N ASN A 61 -5.83 6.35 8.71
CA ASN A 61 -5.49 5.96 7.33
C ASN A 61 -6.66 5.23 6.65
N ALA A 62 -7.32 4.32 7.38
CA ALA A 62 -8.53 3.65 6.92
C ALA A 62 -9.67 4.64 6.60
N ALA A 63 -9.91 5.63 7.47
CA ALA A 63 -10.94 6.63 7.28
C ALA A 63 -10.63 7.56 6.09
N ALA A 64 -9.38 7.96 5.92
CA ALA A 64 -8.92 8.73 4.77
C ALA A 64 -9.17 7.96 3.45
N ALA A 65 -8.79 6.68 3.40
CA ALA A 65 -8.96 5.82 2.23
C ALA A 65 -10.43 5.59 1.82
N ALA A 66 -11.37 5.58 2.77
CA ALA A 66 -12.80 5.39 2.48
C ALA A 66 -13.46 6.61 1.79
N SER A 67 -12.93 7.82 2.01
CA SER A 67 -13.53 9.07 1.51
C SER A 67 -13.18 9.41 0.05
N HIS A 68 -12.29 8.65 -0.58
CA HIS A 68 -11.70 9.01 -1.88
C HIS A 68 -12.09 8.08 -3.04
N ILE A 69 -13.11 7.22 -2.85
CA ILE A 69 -13.65 6.46 -3.99
C ILE A 69 -14.48 7.44 -4.83
N PRO A 70 -14.17 7.64 -6.12
CA PRO A 70 -14.99 8.47 -6.99
C PRO A 70 -16.46 8.03 -6.88
N THR A 71 -17.35 8.99 -6.66
CA THR A 71 -18.79 8.75 -6.74
C THR A 71 -19.11 8.41 -8.19
N GLN A 72 -19.26 7.13 -8.48
CA GLN A 72 -19.65 6.68 -9.80
C GLN A 72 -21.11 7.07 -10.05
N PRO A 73 -21.48 7.54 -11.26
CA PRO A 73 -22.88 7.64 -11.64
C PRO A 73 -23.57 6.28 -11.49
N PRO A 74 -24.87 6.24 -11.14
CA PRO A 74 -25.60 5.00 -10.94
C PRO A 74 -25.50 4.12 -12.19
N ILE A 75 -25.15 2.85 -11.97
CA ILE A 75 -25.21 1.81 -13.01
C ILE A 75 -26.65 1.81 -13.53
N PRO A 76 -26.89 2.00 -14.85
CA PRO A 76 -28.23 1.93 -15.40
C PRO A 76 -28.88 0.59 -15.03
N PRO A 77 -30.16 0.57 -14.61
CA PRO A 77 -30.84 -0.69 -14.34
C PRO A 77 -30.79 -1.56 -15.58
N ALA A 78 -30.50 -2.85 -15.37
CA ALA A 78 -30.54 -3.84 -16.43
C ALA A 78 -31.91 -3.78 -17.13
N THR A 79 -31.91 -3.39 -18.41
CA THR A 79 -33.12 -3.37 -19.23
C THR A 79 -33.61 -4.81 -19.38
N GLY A 80 -34.78 -5.06 -18.80
CA GLY A 80 -35.44 -6.36 -18.83
C GLY A 80 -35.77 -6.79 -20.27
N GLY A 81 -35.18 -7.92 -20.68
CA GLY A 81 -35.58 -8.69 -21.84
C GLY A 81 -36.26 -9.98 -21.38
N SER A 82 -37.47 -10.19 -21.89
CA SER A 82 -38.42 -11.26 -21.55
C SER A 82 -37.90 -12.69 -21.79
N SER A 83 -38.54 -13.62 -21.09
CA SER A 83 -38.30 -15.05 -20.98
C SER A 83 -38.22 -15.82 -22.30
N GLY A 84 -37.08 -16.46 -22.53
CA GLY A 84 -37.00 -17.70 -23.30
C GLY A 84 -36.07 -18.63 -22.54
N SER A 85 -36.59 -19.72 -21.96
CA SER A 85 -35.77 -20.77 -21.33
C SER A 85 -34.88 -21.40 -22.40
N PRO A 86 -33.55 -21.19 -22.38
CA PRO A 86 -32.65 -21.98 -23.19
C PRO A 86 -32.39 -23.28 -22.41
N SER A 87 -32.55 -24.42 -23.07
CA SER A 87 -32.02 -25.69 -22.58
C SER A 87 -30.56 -25.48 -22.16
N THR A 88 -30.27 -25.54 -20.86
CA THR A 88 -28.92 -25.34 -20.33
C THR A 88 -27.99 -26.35 -21.00
N PRO A 89 -27.05 -25.91 -21.83
CA PRO A 89 -25.96 -26.77 -22.23
C PRO A 89 -25.26 -27.21 -20.94
N ASN A 90 -25.04 -28.51 -20.78
CA ASN A 90 -24.13 -29.04 -19.76
C ASN A 90 -22.71 -28.57 -20.11
N THR A 91 -22.45 -27.29 -19.89
CA THR A 91 -21.11 -26.74 -20.01
C THR A 91 -20.33 -27.32 -18.83
N PRO A 92 -19.27 -28.10 -19.05
CA PRO A 92 -18.45 -28.60 -17.96
C PRO A 92 -18.01 -27.41 -17.11
N PRO A 93 -17.93 -27.57 -15.77
CA PRO A 93 -17.47 -26.51 -14.90
C PRO A 93 -16.12 -25.99 -15.43
N PRO A 94 -15.91 -24.65 -15.45
CA PRO A 94 -14.67 -24.09 -15.94
C PRO A 94 -13.51 -24.75 -15.19
N PRO A 95 -12.40 -25.05 -15.89
CA PRO A 95 -11.25 -25.69 -15.27
C PRO A 95 -10.80 -24.85 -14.06
N PRO A 96 -10.32 -25.49 -12.98
CA PRO A 96 -9.77 -24.77 -11.84
C PRO A 96 -8.74 -23.76 -12.32
N ILE A 97 -8.92 -22.48 -11.97
CA ILE A 97 -7.93 -21.45 -12.25
C ILE A 97 -6.69 -21.83 -11.46
N THR A 98 -5.63 -22.22 -12.17
CA THR A 98 -4.34 -22.50 -11.53
C THR A 98 -3.80 -21.17 -11.00
N PRO A 99 -3.51 -21.05 -9.69
CA PRO A 99 -2.93 -19.84 -9.14
C PRO A 99 -1.68 -19.47 -9.94
N PRO A 100 -1.52 -18.19 -10.35
CA PRO A 100 -0.33 -17.75 -11.06
C PRO A 100 0.94 -18.10 -10.29
N ASP A 101 1.97 -18.56 -11.01
CA ASP A 101 3.27 -18.84 -10.40
C ASP A 101 3.77 -17.59 -9.65
N PRO A 102 3.96 -17.67 -8.32
CA PRO A 102 4.41 -16.52 -7.54
C PRO A 102 5.76 -15.97 -8.02
N CYS A 103 6.62 -16.82 -8.59
CA CYS A 103 7.92 -16.38 -9.12
C CYS A 103 7.80 -15.62 -10.44
N ALA A 104 6.82 -15.98 -11.28
CA ALA A 104 6.47 -15.16 -12.44
C ALA A 104 5.97 -13.77 -12.02
N SER A 105 5.20 -13.66 -10.93
CA SER A 105 4.78 -12.36 -10.37
C SER A 105 5.97 -11.54 -9.85
N ALA A 106 6.94 -12.17 -9.17
CA ALA A 106 8.17 -11.49 -8.75
C ALA A 106 9.00 -10.99 -9.93
N ALA A 107 9.20 -11.81 -10.96
CA ALA A 107 9.91 -11.40 -12.17
C ALA A 107 9.22 -10.21 -12.88
N LYS A 108 7.88 -10.20 -12.93
CA LYS A 108 7.11 -9.05 -13.45
C LYS A 108 7.29 -7.80 -12.59
N SER A 109 7.27 -7.93 -11.26
CA SER A 109 7.54 -6.83 -10.33
C SER A 109 8.95 -6.26 -10.54
N ASP A 110 9.96 -7.13 -10.69
CA ASP A 110 11.34 -6.72 -10.96
C ASP A 110 11.47 -6.01 -12.31
N ALA A 111 10.90 -6.55 -13.38
CA ALA A 111 10.92 -5.92 -14.70
C ALA A 111 10.29 -4.51 -14.68
N LYS A 112 9.20 -4.33 -13.93
CA LYS A 112 8.53 -3.03 -13.78
C LYS A 112 9.33 -2.07 -12.91
N THR A 113 9.73 -2.49 -11.71
CA THR A 113 10.44 -1.63 -10.76
C THR A 113 11.87 -1.29 -11.22
N SER A 114 12.46 -2.09 -12.12
CA SER A 114 13.75 -1.81 -12.75
C SER A 114 13.66 -0.94 -14.01
N ASN A 115 12.45 -0.68 -14.55
CA ASN A 115 12.28 0.28 -15.64
C ASN A 115 12.75 1.67 -15.19
N ALA A 116 13.64 2.31 -15.94
CA ALA A 116 14.29 3.56 -15.53
C ALA A 116 13.31 4.69 -15.15
N ILE A 117 12.19 4.81 -15.86
CA ILE A 117 11.17 5.83 -15.56
C ILE A 117 10.47 5.51 -14.24
N LEU A 118 9.99 4.28 -14.08
CA LEU A 118 9.31 3.86 -12.86
C LEU A 118 10.25 3.85 -11.65
N ALA A 119 11.51 3.47 -11.83
CA ALA A 119 12.54 3.50 -10.80
C ALA A 119 12.80 4.94 -10.31
N ALA A 120 12.92 5.90 -11.24
CA ALA A 120 13.08 7.31 -10.90
C ALA A 120 11.84 7.87 -10.18
N GLN A 121 10.64 7.51 -10.63
CA GLN A 121 9.39 7.86 -9.94
C GLN A 121 9.34 7.27 -8.53
N ASN A 122 9.67 5.99 -8.35
CA ASN A 122 9.68 5.35 -7.03
C ASN A 122 10.70 6.00 -6.08
N ALA A 123 11.88 6.36 -6.56
CA ALA A 123 12.88 7.09 -5.77
C ALA A 123 12.36 8.47 -5.34
N SER A 124 11.68 9.17 -6.25
CA SER A 124 11.05 10.47 -5.97
C SER A 124 9.88 10.34 -4.99
N ILE A 125 9.00 9.35 -5.16
CA ILE A 125 7.90 9.03 -4.23
C ILE A 125 8.44 8.75 -2.83
N LYS A 126 9.48 7.92 -2.70
CA LYS A 126 10.12 7.60 -1.42
C LYS A 126 10.63 8.85 -0.70
N THR A 127 11.27 9.76 -1.44
CA THR A 127 11.86 10.98 -0.90
C THR A 127 10.77 11.97 -0.46
N GLN A 128 9.68 12.07 -1.22
CA GLN A 128 8.59 13.03 -0.95
C GLN A 128 7.57 12.51 0.07
N SER A 129 7.39 11.19 0.19
CA SER A 129 6.35 10.58 1.04
C SER A 129 6.79 10.40 2.48
N THR A 130 7.18 11.48 3.14
CA THR A 130 7.59 11.48 4.56
C THR A 130 6.42 11.58 5.52
N THR A 131 5.38 12.36 5.18
CA THR A 131 4.16 12.55 5.97
C THR A 131 2.89 12.48 5.13
N THR A 132 2.98 12.91 3.87
CA THR A 132 1.89 12.89 2.89
C THR A 132 2.16 11.81 1.85
N GLU A 133 1.14 11.17 1.30
CA GLU A 133 1.34 10.24 0.21
C GLU A 133 1.56 10.98 -1.11
N PHE A 134 2.62 10.61 -1.82
CA PHE A 134 2.86 10.99 -3.21
C PHE A 134 2.76 9.77 -4.10
N GLY A 135 2.36 9.97 -5.35
CA GLY A 135 2.27 8.90 -6.31
C GLY A 135 2.33 9.37 -7.75
N ALA A 136 2.38 8.39 -8.64
CA ALA A 136 2.34 8.56 -10.08
C ALA A 136 1.71 7.32 -10.73
N GLU A 137 0.99 7.54 -11.82
CA GLU A 137 0.43 6.47 -12.64
C GLU A 137 1.54 5.77 -13.45
N GLN A 138 1.39 4.45 -13.59
CA GLN A 138 2.22 3.64 -14.47
C GLN A 138 1.58 3.64 -15.86
N ASN A 139 1.68 4.78 -16.57
CA ASN A 139 1.08 4.96 -17.89
C ASN A 139 2.00 4.48 -19.00
N LEU A 140 1.43 3.75 -19.96
CA LEU A 140 2.13 3.37 -21.19
C LEU A 140 2.07 4.49 -22.23
N THR A 141 3.10 4.57 -23.08
CA THR A 141 3.15 5.51 -24.21
C THR A 141 2.26 5.08 -25.38
N SER A 142 2.01 3.77 -25.53
CA SER A 142 1.18 3.19 -26.59
C SER A 142 0.41 1.96 -26.10
N PHE A 143 -0.68 1.62 -26.79
CA PHE A 143 -1.44 0.38 -26.57
C PHE A 143 -1.92 -0.18 -27.92
N PRO A 144 -1.78 -1.50 -28.17
CA PRO A 144 -0.97 -2.44 -27.39
C PRO A 144 0.53 -2.09 -27.51
N VAL A 145 1.30 -2.35 -26.45
CA VAL A 145 2.74 -2.08 -26.50
C VAL A 145 3.42 -3.21 -27.26
N THR A 146 4.22 -2.88 -28.26
CA THR A 146 5.07 -3.84 -28.98
C THR A 146 6.45 -4.02 -28.32
N SER A 147 6.80 -3.18 -27.33
CA SER A 147 8.02 -3.31 -26.51
C SER A 147 7.76 -3.04 -25.03
N THR A 148 8.45 -3.75 -24.13
CA THR A 148 8.26 -3.68 -22.67
C THR A 148 8.77 -2.37 -22.01
N THR A 149 9.13 -1.36 -22.80
CA THR A 149 9.86 -0.17 -22.31
C THR A 149 9.07 1.13 -22.35
N GLY A 150 7.91 1.17 -22.99
CA GLY A 150 7.16 2.40 -23.27
C GLY A 150 6.36 2.92 -22.07
N TYR A 151 7.00 3.40 -21.00
CA TYR A 151 6.32 4.15 -19.94
C TYR A 151 6.38 5.66 -20.20
N LYS A 152 5.30 6.37 -19.90
CA LYS A 152 5.30 7.84 -19.84
C LYS A 152 5.91 8.28 -18.52
N ASN A 153 6.74 9.33 -18.56
CA ASN A 153 7.24 9.98 -17.36
C ASN A 153 6.15 10.88 -16.77
N ILE A 154 5.31 10.29 -15.92
CA ILE A 154 4.28 11.01 -15.17
C ILE A 154 4.91 11.69 -13.97
N ALA A 155 4.62 12.97 -13.76
CA ALA A 155 5.12 13.70 -12.60
C ALA A 155 4.57 13.09 -11.30
N VAL A 156 5.47 12.86 -10.34
CA VAL A 156 5.10 12.48 -8.97
C VAL A 156 4.38 13.64 -8.32
N ARG A 157 3.22 13.37 -7.73
CA ARG A 157 2.36 14.41 -7.12
C ARG A 157 1.68 13.88 -5.86
N SER A 158 1.14 14.80 -5.08
CA SER A 158 0.15 14.50 -4.04
C SER A 158 -1.18 15.13 -4.40
N ASN A 159 -2.28 14.57 -3.88
CA ASN A 159 -3.59 15.19 -3.84
C ASN A 159 -3.80 16.04 -2.56
N GLY A 160 -2.79 16.16 -1.70
CA GLY A 160 -2.84 16.89 -0.44
C GLY A 160 -3.56 16.16 0.69
N ALA A 161 -4.09 14.96 0.44
CA ALA A 161 -4.76 14.16 1.44
C ALA A 161 -3.75 13.40 2.30
N ALA A 162 -3.94 13.46 3.63
CA ALA A 162 -3.13 12.66 4.55
C ALA A 162 -3.47 11.17 4.38
N GLY A 163 -2.45 10.33 4.18
CA GLY A 163 -2.61 8.87 4.15
C GLY A 163 -3.44 8.33 2.97
N SER A 164 -3.53 9.06 1.85
CA SER A 164 -4.10 8.52 0.62
C SER A 164 -3.55 9.20 -0.63
N PHE A 165 -3.46 8.44 -1.72
CA PHE A 165 -3.20 8.94 -3.06
C PHE A 165 -4.31 8.53 -4.03
N SER A 166 -4.83 9.49 -4.79
CA SER A 166 -5.85 9.23 -5.82
C SER A 166 -5.24 9.25 -7.22
N PRO A 167 -5.18 8.10 -7.93
CA PRO A 167 -4.64 8.05 -9.27
C PRO A 167 -5.60 8.69 -10.30
N ASN A 168 -5.03 9.34 -11.31
CA ASN A 168 -5.71 9.90 -12.46
C ASN A 168 -5.69 8.86 -13.59
N PHE A 169 -6.66 7.95 -13.59
CA PHE A 169 -6.73 6.92 -14.63
C PHE A 169 -6.93 7.53 -16.01
N THR A 170 -6.13 7.10 -16.98
CA THR A 170 -6.28 7.47 -18.39
C THR A 170 -6.16 6.26 -19.31
N TRP A 171 -6.88 6.29 -20.44
CA TRP A 171 -6.76 5.28 -21.49
C TRP A 171 -6.85 5.92 -22.88
N ASP A 172 -5.86 6.77 -23.20
CA ASP A 172 -5.80 7.49 -24.47
C ASP A 172 -4.34 7.77 -24.89
N ALA A 173 -4.13 8.09 -26.17
CA ALA A 173 -2.79 8.30 -26.71
C ALA A 173 -2.08 9.55 -26.14
N THR A 174 -2.85 10.58 -25.75
CA THR A 174 -2.34 11.87 -25.27
C THR A 174 -1.79 11.76 -23.85
N ASN A 175 -2.53 11.12 -22.95
CA ASN A 175 -2.19 10.99 -21.53
C ASN A 175 -1.54 9.64 -21.20
N GLY A 176 -1.72 8.65 -22.07
CA GLY A 176 -1.21 7.29 -21.92
C GLY A 176 -2.27 6.32 -21.41
N TYR A 177 -1.86 5.06 -21.33
CA TYR A 177 -2.72 3.94 -20.95
C TYR A 177 -2.32 3.42 -19.57
N THR A 178 -3.11 3.72 -18.55
CA THR A 178 -2.82 3.38 -17.15
C THR A 178 -2.87 1.88 -16.92
N ILE A 179 -1.73 1.28 -16.57
CA ILE A 179 -1.62 -0.13 -16.18
C ILE A 179 -1.12 -0.30 -14.74
N GLY A 180 -1.33 0.71 -13.90
CA GLY A 180 -0.89 0.65 -12.53
C GLY A 180 -0.69 2.01 -11.89
N VAL A 181 -0.28 1.97 -10.64
CA VAL A 181 0.06 3.14 -9.84
C VAL A 181 1.24 2.80 -8.93
N SER A 182 2.14 3.75 -8.77
CA SER A 182 3.10 3.75 -7.66
C SER A 182 2.72 4.87 -6.69
N HIS A 183 2.65 4.59 -5.39
CA HIS A 183 2.44 5.62 -4.37
C HIS A 183 3.16 5.29 -3.07
N GLY A 184 3.34 6.29 -2.23
CA GLY A 184 4.11 6.17 -1.00
C GLY A 184 3.23 5.86 0.21
N HIS A 185 3.71 5.01 1.10
CA HIS A 185 3.16 4.79 2.44
C HIS A 185 4.15 5.30 3.49
N PRO A 186 4.00 6.55 3.99
CA PRO A 186 4.89 7.15 4.99
C PRO A 186 5.02 6.34 6.27
N GLY A 187 3.95 5.61 6.63
CA GLY A 187 3.93 4.75 7.81
C GLY A 187 4.83 3.52 7.70
N ASN A 188 5.31 3.13 6.51
CA ASN A 188 5.99 1.85 6.22
C ASN A 188 5.10 0.61 6.28
N GLY A 189 3.78 0.78 6.16
CA GLY A 189 2.85 -0.33 6.01
C GLY A 189 2.82 -0.87 4.59
N ALA A 190 2.50 -2.15 4.45
CA ALA A 190 2.13 -2.77 3.18
C ALA A 190 0.80 -2.18 2.63
N PRO A 191 0.36 -2.58 1.43
CA PRO A 191 -0.87 -2.08 0.81
C PRO A 191 -2.11 -2.22 1.71
N SER A 192 -2.91 -1.16 1.77
CA SER A 192 -4.19 -1.07 2.48
C SER A 192 -5.33 -1.71 1.66
N PRO A 193 -6.51 -1.97 2.25
CA PRO A 193 -7.68 -2.45 1.51
C PRO A 193 -8.01 -1.67 0.25
N ALA A 194 -7.96 -0.34 0.32
CA ALA A 194 -8.27 0.53 -0.82
C ALA A 194 -7.26 0.34 -1.96
N ASP A 195 -5.97 0.19 -1.64
CA ASP A 195 -4.95 -0.11 -2.63
C ASP A 195 -5.28 -1.43 -3.33
N LEU A 196 -5.52 -2.49 -2.55
CA LEU A 196 -5.72 -3.84 -3.06
C LEU A 196 -6.92 -3.95 -4.02
N ILE A 197 -7.97 -3.16 -3.82
CA ILE A 197 -9.22 -3.23 -4.58
C ILE A 197 -9.36 -2.18 -5.68
N ASN A 198 -8.54 -1.13 -5.71
CA ASN A 198 -8.74 -0.02 -6.67
C ASN A 198 -8.71 -0.49 -8.14
N ALA A 199 -7.95 -1.55 -8.41
CA ALA A 199 -7.75 -2.12 -9.73
C ALA A 199 -9.10 -2.44 -10.41
N TYR A 200 -10.01 -3.02 -9.64
CA TYR A 200 -11.30 -3.46 -10.15
C TYR A 200 -12.19 -2.28 -10.54
N GLY A 201 -12.14 -1.17 -9.79
CA GLY A 201 -12.93 0.02 -10.08
C GLY A 201 -12.67 0.60 -11.47
N ASN A 202 -11.41 0.51 -11.94
CA ASN A 202 -11.00 1.01 -13.24
C ASN A 202 -11.61 0.24 -14.42
N LEU A 203 -12.09 -0.99 -14.22
CA LEU A 203 -12.75 -1.78 -15.27
C LEU A 203 -14.04 -1.13 -15.78
N SER A 204 -14.62 -0.23 -15.00
CA SER A 204 -15.80 0.55 -15.38
C SER A 204 -15.47 1.95 -15.92
N ASN A 205 -14.18 2.28 -16.07
CA ASN A 205 -13.77 3.58 -16.59
C ASN A 205 -14.21 3.74 -18.06
N PRO A 206 -14.90 4.83 -18.45
CA PRO A 206 -15.41 4.99 -19.81
C PRO A 206 -14.34 4.92 -20.90
N GLN A 207 -13.13 5.43 -20.64
CA GLN A 207 -12.04 5.39 -21.63
C GLN A 207 -11.54 3.96 -21.87
N LEU A 208 -11.42 3.15 -20.80
CA LEU A 208 -11.04 1.75 -20.91
C LEU A 208 -12.11 0.93 -21.63
N VAL A 209 -13.38 1.14 -21.27
CA VAL A 209 -14.53 0.47 -21.90
C VAL A 209 -14.62 0.82 -23.39
N ALA A 210 -14.40 2.09 -23.76
CA ALA A 210 -14.35 2.52 -25.16
C ALA A 210 -13.22 1.86 -25.96
N GLY A 211 -12.13 1.43 -25.30
CA GLY A 211 -11.05 0.64 -25.89
C GLY A 211 -11.43 -0.82 -26.20
N GLY A 212 -12.60 -1.29 -25.75
CA GLY A 212 -13.12 -2.63 -26.00
C GLY A 212 -12.46 -3.74 -25.17
N GLN A 213 -12.87 -4.99 -25.44
CA GLN A 213 -12.44 -6.14 -24.64
C GLN A 213 -10.92 -6.36 -24.65
N ALA A 214 -10.26 -6.12 -25.78
CA ALA A 214 -8.80 -6.25 -25.88
C ALA A 214 -8.05 -5.28 -24.94
N ALA A 215 -8.58 -4.07 -24.73
CA ALA A 215 -8.03 -3.11 -23.79
C ALA A 215 -8.22 -3.57 -22.34
N ILE A 216 -9.41 -4.07 -22.00
CA ILE A 216 -9.72 -4.64 -20.69
C ILE A 216 -8.80 -5.83 -20.38
N ASP A 217 -8.63 -6.76 -21.31
CA ASP A 217 -7.79 -7.93 -21.12
C ASP A 217 -6.31 -7.54 -20.94
N TYR A 218 -5.85 -6.55 -21.72
CA TYR A 218 -4.50 -6.02 -21.57
C TYR A 218 -4.30 -5.33 -20.22
N TYR A 219 -5.25 -4.51 -19.77
CA TYR A 219 -5.23 -3.90 -18.45
C TYR A 219 -5.15 -4.99 -17.37
N LYS A 220 -6.03 -6.01 -17.45
CA LYS A 220 -6.08 -7.11 -16.49
C LYS A 220 -4.78 -7.91 -16.41
N ALA A 221 -4.12 -8.12 -17.55
CA ALA A 221 -2.87 -8.88 -17.64
C ALA A 221 -1.65 -8.11 -17.11
N ASN A 222 -1.70 -6.78 -17.14
CA ASN A 222 -0.55 -5.91 -16.88
C ASN A 222 -0.71 -5.03 -15.65
N PHE A 223 -1.87 -4.98 -15.00
CA PHE A 223 -2.10 -4.09 -13.87
C PHE A 223 -1.22 -4.44 -12.66
N THR A 224 -0.57 -3.42 -12.08
CA THR A 224 0.14 -3.56 -10.79
C THR A 224 0.01 -2.32 -9.92
N ILE A 225 0.13 -2.51 -8.60
CA ILE A 225 0.27 -1.42 -7.64
C ILE A 225 1.62 -1.55 -6.97
N SER A 226 2.38 -0.46 -6.90
CA SER A 226 3.63 -0.38 -6.16
C SER A 226 3.46 0.55 -4.96
N VAL A 227 3.44 -0.01 -3.76
CA VAL A 227 3.47 0.75 -2.51
C VAL A 227 4.92 0.92 -2.09
N VAL A 228 5.40 2.16 -2.12
CA VAL A 228 6.78 2.55 -1.82
C VAL A 228 6.86 3.02 -0.37
N THR A 229 7.70 2.39 0.43
CA THR A 229 7.97 2.79 1.82
C THR A 229 9.40 3.29 1.95
N GLN A 230 9.81 3.70 3.16
CA GLN A 230 11.21 4.08 3.38
C GLN A 230 12.16 2.89 3.28
N ASN A 231 11.70 1.67 3.57
CA ASN A 231 12.55 0.49 3.67
C ASN A 231 12.38 -0.48 2.50
N GLU A 232 11.22 -0.46 1.86
CA GLU A 232 10.71 -1.57 1.06
C GLU A 232 9.77 -1.06 -0.04
N ILE A 233 9.66 -1.80 -1.14
CA ILE A 233 8.62 -1.64 -2.15
C ILE A 233 7.77 -2.91 -2.16
N TYR A 234 6.47 -2.76 -1.95
CA TYR A 234 5.49 -3.82 -2.14
C TYR A 234 4.90 -3.71 -3.53
N THR A 235 4.89 -4.79 -4.31
CA THR A 235 4.16 -4.83 -5.58
C THR A 235 3.02 -5.82 -5.51
N VAL A 236 1.81 -5.35 -5.81
CA VAL A 236 0.58 -6.13 -5.90
C VAL A 236 0.26 -6.40 -7.36
N SER A 237 -0.12 -7.64 -7.66
CA SER A 237 -0.71 -8.04 -8.95
C SER A 237 -2.01 -8.78 -8.70
N VAL A 238 -2.98 -8.67 -9.61
CA VAL A 238 -4.26 -9.38 -9.52
C VAL A 238 -4.11 -10.75 -10.17
N THR A 239 -4.47 -11.79 -9.43
CA THR A 239 -4.42 -13.18 -9.89
C THR A 239 -5.79 -13.73 -10.26
N ASP A 240 -6.85 -13.23 -9.62
CA ASP A 240 -8.24 -13.59 -9.91
C ASP A 240 -9.11 -12.34 -9.87
N TRP A 241 -9.48 -11.85 -11.06
CA TRP A 241 -10.32 -10.67 -11.23
C TRP A 241 -11.77 -10.89 -10.78
N THR A 242 -12.27 -12.12 -10.80
CA THR A 242 -13.61 -12.45 -10.31
C THR A 242 -13.65 -12.37 -8.79
N ALA A 243 -12.68 -13.02 -8.12
CA ALA A 243 -12.53 -12.93 -6.67
C ALA A 243 -12.31 -11.48 -6.21
N LEU A 244 -11.49 -10.71 -6.94
CA LEU A 244 -11.29 -9.30 -6.65
C LEU A 244 -12.59 -8.49 -6.81
N GLY A 245 -13.42 -8.82 -7.80
CA GLY A 245 -14.73 -8.18 -8.00
C GLY A 245 -15.67 -8.37 -6.81
N THR A 246 -15.72 -9.59 -6.24
CA THR A 246 -16.49 -9.85 -5.02
C THR A 246 -15.98 -9.01 -3.84
N LEU A 247 -14.66 -8.95 -3.65
CA LEU A 247 -14.03 -8.14 -2.60
C LEU A 247 -14.29 -6.64 -2.81
N TYR A 248 -14.24 -6.16 -4.06
CA TYR A 248 -14.55 -4.78 -4.42
C TYR A 248 -16.01 -4.41 -4.11
N THR A 249 -16.98 -5.26 -4.48
CA THR A 249 -18.40 -5.03 -4.15
C THR A 249 -18.62 -4.98 -2.65
N ALA A 250 -18.02 -5.90 -1.88
CA ALA A 250 -18.11 -5.89 -0.43
C ALA A 250 -17.48 -4.62 0.18
N TYR A 251 -16.30 -4.21 -0.31
CA TYR A 251 -15.64 -2.97 0.11
C TYR A 251 -16.50 -1.74 -0.19
N LYS A 252 -17.06 -1.63 -1.39
CA LYS A 252 -17.93 -0.51 -1.78
C LYS A 252 -19.20 -0.41 -0.93
N ALA A 253 -19.77 -1.55 -0.53
CA ALA A 253 -20.95 -1.58 0.32
C ALA A 253 -20.65 -1.11 1.75
N ASN A 254 -19.46 -1.43 2.29
CA ASN A 254 -19.07 -1.01 3.63
C ASN A 254 -17.53 -0.88 3.78
N PRO A 255 -16.94 0.26 3.36
CA PRO A 255 -15.49 0.46 3.44
C PRO A 255 -14.97 0.39 4.89
N ALA A 256 -15.74 0.91 5.85
CA ALA A 256 -15.37 0.91 7.26
C ALA A 256 -15.24 -0.51 7.83
N ALA A 257 -16.16 -1.42 7.48
CA ALA A 257 -16.07 -2.81 7.90
C ALA A 257 -14.86 -3.53 7.29
N ALA A 258 -14.59 -3.31 6.00
CA ALA A 258 -13.42 -3.90 5.35
C ALA A 258 -12.10 -3.42 5.97
N ASN A 259 -12.01 -2.12 6.26
CA ASN A 259 -10.86 -1.54 6.95
C ASN A 259 -10.71 -2.05 8.39
N THR A 260 -11.82 -2.20 9.11
CA THR A 260 -11.83 -2.78 10.46
C THR A 260 -11.36 -4.23 10.44
N ALA A 261 -11.84 -5.04 9.49
CA ALA A 261 -11.42 -6.44 9.35
C ALA A 261 -9.91 -6.54 9.06
N TRP A 262 -9.40 -5.67 8.19
CA TRP A 262 -7.97 -5.60 7.89
C TRP A 262 -7.14 -5.17 9.10
N SER A 263 -7.56 -4.12 9.82
CA SER A 263 -6.88 -3.66 11.03
C SER A 263 -6.85 -4.73 12.11
N ASN A 264 -7.99 -5.40 12.35
CA ASN A 264 -8.08 -6.50 13.32
C ASN A 264 -7.17 -7.67 12.94
N ALA A 265 -7.07 -8.02 11.66
CA ALA A 265 -6.17 -9.07 11.20
C ALA A 265 -4.68 -8.70 11.41
N ALA A 266 -4.32 -7.45 11.14
CA ALA A 266 -2.99 -6.90 11.36
C ALA A 266 -2.62 -6.90 12.85
N VAL A 267 -3.50 -6.37 13.71
CA VAL A 267 -3.32 -6.33 15.18
C VAL A 267 -3.18 -7.74 15.76
N ALA A 268 -4.07 -8.66 15.39
CA ALA A 268 -4.00 -10.04 15.88
C ALA A 268 -2.68 -10.72 15.50
N TYR A 269 -2.16 -10.46 14.30
CA TYR A 269 -0.86 -10.99 13.88
C TYR A 269 0.29 -10.39 14.67
N ARG A 270 0.31 -9.06 14.83
CA ARG A 270 1.32 -8.32 15.62
C ARG A 270 1.40 -8.89 17.03
N ASP A 271 0.26 -9.08 17.67
CA ASP A 271 0.18 -9.54 19.06
C ASP A 271 0.64 -11.01 19.20
N ALA A 272 0.36 -11.85 18.20
CA ALA A 272 0.83 -13.24 18.14
C ALA A 272 2.30 -13.38 17.71
N ASN A 273 2.88 -12.37 17.05
CA ASN A 273 4.23 -12.39 16.49
C ASN A 273 5.03 -11.17 16.95
N VAL A 274 5.21 -11.06 18.26
CA VAL A 274 5.95 -9.97 18.90
C VAL A 274 7.31 -9.77 18.21
N GLY A 275 7.57 -8.52 17.80
CA GLY A 275 8.78 -8.14 17.07
C GLY A 275 8.63 -8.10 15.54
N SER A 276 7.48 -8.51 14.98
CA SER A 276 7.19 -8.32 13.55
C SER A 276 7.16 -6.83 13.17
N SER A 277 7.66 -6.48 11.98
CA SER A 277 7.61 -5.11 11.49
C SER A 277 6.19 -4.69 11.09
N TYR A 278 5.94 -3.37 11.00
CA TYR A 278 4.65 -2.86 10.51
C TYR A 278 4.30 -3.36 9.11
N GLY A 279 5.30 -3.37 8.22
CA GLY A 279 5.15 -3.93 6.89
C GLY A 279 4.72 -5.40 6.91
N ASP A 280 5.28 -6.22 7.80
CA ASP A 280 4.95 -7.66 7.84
C ASP A 280 3.52 -7.92 8.32
N TYR A 281 3.08 -7.28 9.41
CA TYR A 281 1.73 -7.56 9.94
C TYR A 281 0.62 -6.92 9.11
N THR A 282 0.90 -5.85 8.37
CA THR A 282 -0.04 -5.30 7.37
C THR A 282 -0.05 -6.11 6.08
N ALA A 283 1.09 -6.64 5.65
CA ALA A 283 1.16 -7.60 4.55
C ALA A 283 0.38 -8.87 4.88
N TYR A 284 0.47 -9.36 6.13
CA TYR A 284 -0.35 -10.48 6.61
C TYR A 284 -1.84 -10.21 6.42
N ALA A 285 -2.34 -9.05 6.86
CA ALA A 285 -3.75 -8.69 6.71
C ALA A 285 -4.19 -8.66 5.24
N GLY A 286 -3.34 -8.12 4.35
CA GLY A 286 -3.55 -8.18 2.91
C GLY A 286 -3.62 -9.61 2.37
N LEU A 287 -2.63 -10.45 2.68
CA LEU A 287 -2.59 -11.84 2.24
C LEU A 287 -3.75 -12.67 2.79
N LYS A 288 -4.14 -12.46 4.05
CA LYS A 288 -5.21 -13.21 4.70
C LYS A 288 -6.58 -12.90 4.10
N LEU A 289 -6.85 -11.63 3.80
CA LEU A 289 -8.17 -11.18 3.36
C LEU A 289 -8.32 -11.14 1.83
N TYR A 290 -7.22 -10.95 1.10
CA TYR A 290 -7.23 -10.74 -0.35
C TYR A 290 -6.38 -11.77 -1.12
N GLY A 291 -5.59 -12.62 -0.44
CA GLY A 291 -4.59 -13.48 -1.09
C GLY A 291 -5.13 -14.54 -2.05
N ASN A 292 -6.45 -14.75 -2.12
CA ASN A 292 -7.08 -15.54 -3.18
C ASN A 292 -7.24 -14.77 -4.50
N ALA A 293 -7.26 -13.43 -4.44
CA ALA A 293 -7.47 -12.54 -5.57
C ALA A 293 -6.19 -11.84 -6.05
N ILE A 294 -5.16 -11.76 -5.21
CA ILE A 294 -3.92 -11.03 -5.47
C ILE A 294 -2.67 -11.83 -5.09
N THR A 295 -1.54 -11.40 -5.64
CA THR A 295 -0.21 -11.71 -5.11
C THR A 295 0.46 -10.44 -4.60
N ILE A 296 1.17 -10.54 -3.47
CA ILE A 296 2.02 -9.47 -2.94
C ILE A 296 3.47 -9.93 -3.03
N THR A 297 4.31 -9.10 -3.62
CA THR A 297 5.77 -9.26 -3.64
C THR A 297 6.41 -8.11 -2.88
N LYS A 298 7.59 -8.35 -2.29
CA LYS A 298 8.32 -7.38 -1.49
C LYS A 298 9.77 -7.31 -1.96
N LYS A 299 10.24 -6.09 -2.20
CA LYS A 299 11.63 -5.77 -2.48
C LYS A 299 12.17 -4.87 -1.38
N ASP A 300 13.05 -5.41 -0.56
CA ASP A 300 13.77 -4.60 0.43
C ASP A 300 14.73 -3.65 -0.31
N ASN A 301 15.02 -2.46 0.23
CA ASN A 301 15.89 -1.47 -0.43
C ASN A 301 17.26 -2.01 -0.85
N ALA A 302 17.83 -2.92 -0.05
CA ALA A 302 19.14 -3.52 -0.34
C ALA A 302 19.04 -4.71 -1.30
N ALA A 303 17.83 -5.20 -1.58
CA ALA A 303 17.61 -6.35 -2.44
C ALA A 303 17.55 -5.94 -3.91
N VAL A 304 18.19 -6.74 -4.77
CA VAL A 304 18.10 -6.57 -6.23
C VAL A 304 16.75 -7.06 -6.75
N LYS A 305 16.21 -8.13 -6.14
CA LYS A 305 15.02 -8.84 -6.59
C LYS A 305 13.86 -8.75 -5.58
N SER A 306 12.65 -8.71 -6.12
CA SER A 306 11.40 -8.92 -5.38
C SER A 306 11.25 -10.37 -4.94
N THR A 307 10.66 -10.58 -3.77
CA THR A 307 10.31 -11.90 -3.23
C THR A 307 8.81 -12.02 -3.02
N PRO A 308 8.14 -13.07 -3.49
CA PRO A 308 6.72 -13.28 -3.20
C PRO A 308 6.50 -13.53 -1.71
N LEU A 309 5.47 -12.92 -1.16
CA LEU A 309 5.03 -13.16 0.21
C LEU A 309 3.91 -14.20 0.23
N LYS A 310 3.91 -15.04 1.26
CA LYS A 310 2.82 -15.98 1.56
C LYS A 310 2.64 -16.13 3.07
N ILE A 311 1.50 -16.67 3.47
CA ILE A 311 1.27 -17.14 4.83
C ILE A 311 1.65 -18.62 4.88
N ASP A 312 2.58 -19.00 5.76
CA ASP A 312 2.98 -20.40 5.94
C ASP A 312 1.98 -21.19 6.81
N SER A 313 2.26 -22.48 7.03
CA SER A 313 1.41 -23.33 7.86
C SER A 313 1.38 -22.95 9.34
N ALA A 314 2.34 -22.13 9.81
CA ALA A 314 2.36 -21.57 11.15
C ALA A 314 1.61 -20.22 11.23
N GLY A 315 1.00 -19.77 10.13
CA GLY A 315 0.31 -18.50 10.07
C GLY A 315 1.24 -17.30 9.99
N LYS A 316 2.53 -17.48 9.63
CA LYS A 316 3.53 -16.42 9.51
C LYS A 316 3.69 -15.94 8.08
N VAL A 317 3.98 -14.66 7.92
CA VAL A 317 4.40 -14.10 6.62
C VAL A 317 5.83 -14.54 6.35
N VAL A 318 6.01 -15.25 5.24
CA VAL A 318 7.32 -15.74 4.79
C VAL A 318 7.59 -15.33 3.35
N LYS A 319 8.88 -15.15 3.04
CA LYS A 319 9.36 -14.94 1.68
C LYS A 319 9.46 -16.28 0.96
N THR A 320 8.93 -16.35 -0.25
CA THR A 320 9.11 -17.52 -1.13
C THR A 320 10.38 -17.33 -1.94
N THR A 321 11.28 -18.31 -1.88
CA THR A 321 12.49 -18.31 -2.71
C THR A 321 12.12 -18.64 -4.13
N CYS A 322 12.53 -17.78 -5.06
CA CYS A 322 12.43 -18.03 -6.49
C CYS A 322 13.81 -18.44 -7.04
N PRO A 323 13.87 -19.45 -7.93
CA PRO A 323 15.11 -19.88 -8.55
C PRO A 323 15.78 -18.79 -9.40
#